data_AF-A0A6L8U6L4-F1
#
_entry.id   AF-A0A6L8U6L4-F1
#
_cell.length_a   1.000
_cell.length_b   1.000
_cell.length_c   1.000
_cell.angle_alpha   90.00
_cell.angle_beta   90.00
_cell.angle_gamma   90.00
#
_symmetry.space_group_name_H-M   'P 1'
#
loop_
_entity.id
_entity.type
_entity.pdbx_description
1 polymer ?
#
loop_
_entity_poly.entity_id
_entity_poly.type
_entity_poly.pdbx_seq_one_letter_code
_entity_poly.pdbx_strand_id
1 'polypeptide(L)'
;MNQVNRRNFLRLAGAGAAAAAAAPVAQAMGAATTTAANVMNPETADRQTQQGKPDTNIADAAKIARGPNSMPGLYPGRVALVKNTRSVRDNLIVEQEVYDMIARSMLELTGEKKLKKAWRKFVKPGERIGLKVNPVAGRSLSTSHEVVRAVIAQLEESGIKRSQLTIWDRREFELTDVGFTQENYPGIRITGTEQMDKEGLYYGKDGKLYGEHMIDRDWYYWADVEGEYDEYTMPYMVNGGKYSYFTKIVTQELDKI
;
A
#
# COMPACT_ATOMS: atom_id res chain seq x y z
N MET A 1 2.21 16.60 32.01
CA MET A 1 2.36 15.29 31.34
C MET A 1 3.39 15.44 30.24
N ASN A 2 4.54 14.80 30.37
CA ASN A 2 5.65 14.92 29.42
C ASN A 2 5.28 14.26 28.09
N GLN A 3 5.12 15.06 27.03
CA GLN A 3 4.95 14.55 25.67
C GLN A 3 6.24 13.84 25.23
N VAL A 4 6.12 12.56 24.89
CA VAL A 4 7.23 11.76 24.38
C VAL A 4 7.58 12.23 22.97
N ASN A 5 8.82 12.71 22.79
CA ASN A 5 9.37 13.19 21.53
C ASN A 5 9.40 12.07 20.47
N ARG A 6 8.79 12.27 19.28
CA ARG A 6 8.71 11.28 18.18
C ARG A 6 10.06 10.73 17.72
N ARG A 7 11.13 11.52 17.72
CA ARG A 7 12.49 11.05 17.40
C ARG A 7 13.09 10.19 18.51
N ASN A 8 12.78 10.52 19.76
CA ASN A 8 13.19 9.70 20.90
C ASN A 8 12.32 8.45 21.01
N PHE A 9 11.04 8.50 20.64
CA PHE A 9 10.17 7.34 20.51
C PHE A 9 10.68 6.41 19.40
N LEU A 10 11.03 6.91 18.21
CA LEU A 10 11.61 6.05 17.16
C LEU A 10 12.98 5.49 17.53
N ARG A 11 13.78 6.19 18.36
CA ARG A 11 15.05 5.65 18.88
C ARG A 11 14.86 4.65 20.03
N LEU A 12 13.97 4.92 20.99
CA LEU A 12 13.67 4.01 22.11
C LEU A 12 12.79 2.84 21.69
N ALA A 13 11.81 3.04 20.83
CA ALA A 13 11.02 1.97 20.22
C ALA A 13 11.85 1.26 19.14
N GLY A 14 12.78 1.93 18.45
CA GLY A 14 13.74 1.25 17.57
C GLY A 14 14.71 0.36 18.35
N ALA A 15 15.27 0.82 19.47
CA ALA A 15 16.14 0.03 20.33
C ALA A 15 15.37 -1.00 21.17
N GLY A 16 14.18 -0.66 21.63
CA GLY A 16 13.30 -1.50 22.44
C GLY A 16 12.55 -2.55 21.63
N ALA A 17 12.10 -2.23 20.40
CA ALA A 17 11.57 -3.22 19.46
C ALA A 17 12.69 -4.04 18.82
N ALA A 18 13.91 -3.49 18.62
CA ALA A 18 15.04 -4.34 18.25
C ALA A 18 15.41 -5.30 19.39
N ALA A 19 15.38 -4.89 20.67
CA ALA A 19 15.66 -5.78 21.80
C ALA A 19 14.50 -6.74 22.13
N ALA A 20 13.25 -6.29 22.04
CA ALA A 20 12.04 -7.09 22.27
C ALA A 20 11.60 -7.91 21.06
N ALA A 21 12.12 -7.62 19.85
CA ALA A 21 12.07 -8.55 18.72
C ALA A 21 13.30 -9.47 18.74
N ALA A 22 14.49 -9.01 19.16
CA ALA A 22 15.67 -9.87 19.25
C ALA A 22 15.58 -10.89 20.39
N ALA A 23 14.89 -10.62 21.51
CA ALA A 23 14.73 -11.60 22.59
C ALA A 23 13.86 -12.81 22.18
N PRO A 24 12.65 -12.66 21.63
CA PRO A 24 11.86 -13.77 21.11
C PRO A 24 12.42 -14.32 19.80
N VAL A 25 13.14 -13.54 18.97
CA VAL A 25 13.84 -14.08 17.79
C VAL A 25 15.10 -14.85 18.18
N ALA A 26 15.84 -14.45 19.21
CA ALA A 26 16.99 -15.21 19.73
C ALA A 26 16.55 -16.43 20.54
N GLN A 27 15.42 -16.36 21.27
CA GLN A 27 14.78 -17.54 21.85
C GLN A 27 14.16 -18.45 20.79
N ALA A 28 13.58 -17.92 19.70
CA ALA A 28 13.09 -18.72 18.58
C ALA A 28 14.23 -19.32 17.75
N MET A 29 15.36 -18.63 17.60
CA MET A 29 16.57 -19.17 16.94
C MET A 29 17.36 -20.10 17.87
N GLY A 30 17.36 -19.88 19.18
CA GLY A 30 17.93 -20.76 20.20
C GLY A 30 17.10 -22.03 20.43
N ALA A 31 15.77 -21.92 20.35
CA ALA A 31 14.85 -23.05 20.33
C ALA A 31 14.92 -23.78 18.98
N ALA A 32 15.00 -23.09 17.84
CA ALA A 32 15.18 -23.72 16.52
C ALA A 32 16.52 -24.44 16.37
N THR A 33 17.58 -24.02 17.08
CA THR A 33 18.86 -24.73 17.10
C THR A 33 18.90 -25.91 18.08
N THR A 34 17.99 -25.97 19.06
CA THR A 34 17.89 -27.10 20.00
C THR A 34 16.77 -28.10 19.66
N THR A 35 15.72 -27.70 18.94
CA THR A 35 14.69 -28.61 18.41
C THR A 35 15.04 -29.21 17.05
N ALA A 36 15.99 -28.62 16.30
CA ALA A 36 16.55 -29.25 15.10
C ALA A 36 17.32 -30.56 15.39
N ALA A 37 17.62 -30.86 16.66
CA ALA A 37 18.36 -32.06 17.03
C ALA A 37 17.48 -33.25 17.46
N ASN A 38 16.17 -33.09 17.69
CA ASN A 38 15.28 -34.19 18.08
C ASN A 38 13.81 -33.81 17.89
N VAL A 39 13.29 -33.95 16.67
CA VAL A 39 12.04 -34.64 16.27
C VAL A 39 12.00 -34.52 14.74
N MET A 40 12.90 -35.22 14.08
CA MET A 40 12.84 -35.41 12.63
C MET A 40 12.10 -36.73 12.45
N ASN A 41 10.78 -36.64 12.21
CA ASN A 41 10.03 -37.80 11.74
C ASN A 41 10.59 -38.13 10.35
N PRO A 42 11.18 -39.33 10.12
CA PRO A 42 11.92 -39.60 8.88
C PRO A 42 11.06 -39.50 7.61
N GLU A 43 9.73 -39.45 7.72
CA GLU A 43 8.81 -39.28 6.59
C GLU A 43 8.66 -37.83 6.06
N THR A 44 9.00 -36.79 6.84
CA THR A 44 8.87 -35.39 6.39
C THR A 44 10.18 -34.80 5.85
N ALA A 45 11.33 -35.37 6.22
CA ALA A 45 12.64 -34.93 5.78
C ALA A 45 12.89 -35.20 4.28
N ASP A 46 12.27 -36.24 3.71
CA ASP A 46 12.42 -36.59 2.29
C ASP A 46 11.65 -35.66 1.33
N ARG A 47 10.74 -34.80 1.83
CA ARG A 47 9.97 -33.88 0.97
C ARG A 47 10.64 -32.52 0.74
N GLN A 48 11.61 -32.13 1.57
CA GLN A 48 12.19 -30.78 1.51
C GLN A 48 13.43 -30.66 0.61
N THR A 49 13.92 -31.76 0.03
CA THR A 49 15.19 -31.80 -0.72
C THR A 49 15.08 -31.72 -2.25
N GLN A 50 13.91 -31.41 -2.84
CA GLN A 50 13.79 -31.39 -4.32
C GLN A 50 12.89 -30.32 -4.97
N GLN A 51 12.34 -29.33 -4.26
CA GLN A 51 11.55 -28.31 -4.96
C GLN A 51 12.44 -27.15 -5.44
N GLY A 52 12.69 -27.12 -6.76
CA GLY A 52 13.21 -25.95 -7.45
C GLY A 52 12.28 -24.73 -7.29
N LYS A 53 12.65 -23.58 -7.88
CA LYS A 53 11.73 -22.43 -7.90
C LYS A 53 10.37 -22.87 -8.47
N PRO A 54 9.24 -22.53 -7.83
CA PRO A 54 7.94 -22.92 -8.34
C PRO A 54 7.72 -22.34 -9.73
N ASP A 55 6.98 -23.08 -10.55
CA ASP A 55 6.53 -22.58 -11.84
C ASP A 55 5.60 -21.38 -11.64
N THR A 56 5.60 -20.44 -12.59
CA THR A 56 4.81 -19.20 -12.51
C THR A 56 4.31 -18.80 -13.89
N ASN A 57 3.28 -17.96 -13.95
CA ASN A 57 2.77 -17.41 -15.21
C ASN A 57 3.55 -16.19 -15.73
N ILE A 58 4.75 -15.91 -15.19
CA ILE A 58 5.51 -14.70 -15.55
C ILE A 58 5.89 -14.64 -17.03
N ALA A 59 6.13 -15.80 -17.65
CA ALA A 59 6.43 -15.90 -19.08
C ALA A 59 5.24 -15.47 -19.94
N ASP A 60 4.00 -15.66 -19.46
CA ASP A 60 2.80 -15.19 -20.16
C ASP A 60 2.63 -13.68 -20.00
N ALA A 61 2.83 -13.15 -18.80
CA ALA A 61 2.82 -11.71 -18.55
C ALA A 61 3.87 -10.99 -19.42
N ALA A 62 5.04 -11.60 -19.64
CA ALA A 62 6.10 -11.06 -20.48
C ALA A 62 5.74 -10.99 -21.98
N LYS A 63 4.72 -11.74 -22.44
CA LYS A 63 4.24 -11.68 -23.84
C LYS A 63 3.38 -10.45 -24.12
N ILE A 64 2.90 -9.75 -23.09
CA ILE A 64 2.09 -8.54 -23.26
C ILE A 64 2.92 -7.46 -23.96
N ALA A 65 2.42 -6.99 -25.10
CA ALA A 65 3.12 -5.98 -25.89
C ALA A 65 3.32 -4.69 -25.08
N ARG A 66 4.56 -4.17 -25.10
CA ARG A 66 4.89 -2.92 -24.42
C ARG A 66 4.41 -1.73 -25.25
N GLY A 67 3.70 -0.82 -24.60
CA GLY A 67 3.26 0.45 -25.18
C GLY A 67 4.00 1.64 -24.58
N PRO A 68 3.71 2.87 -25.05
CA PRO A 68 4.32 4.10 -24.56
C PRO A 68 4.15 4.35 -23.04
N ASN A 69 3.14 3.73 -22.43
CA ASN A 69 2.83 3.85 -21.00
C ASN A 69 3.30 2.64 -20.17
N SER A 70 3.97 1.65 -20.77
CA SER A 70 4.49 0.51 -20.03
C SER A 70 5.60 0.94 -19.06
N MET A 71 5.76 0.20 -17.96
CA MET A 71 6.92 0.34 -17.08
C MET A 71 8.22 0.31 -17.89
N PRO A 72 9.27 1.09 -17.55
CA PRO A 72 9.41 1.92 -16.34
C PRO A 72 8.74 3.31 -16.40
N GLY A 73 7.93 3.61 -17.43
CA GLY A 73 7.23 4.90 -17.58
C GLY A 73 8.10 6.04 -18.13
N LEU A 74 7.59 7.27 -18.07
CA LEU A 74 8.20 8.48 -18.69
C LEU A 74 9.55 8.89 -18.09
N TYR A 75 9.83 8.50 -16.85
CA TYR A 75 10.98 8.97 -16.08
C TYR A 75 11.74 7.79 -15.43
N PRO A 76 12.33 6.89 -16.23
CA PRO A 76 13.03 5.73 -15.71
C PRO A 76 14.18 6.14 -14.80
N GLY A 77 14.12 5.74 -13.53
CA GLY A 77 15.21 5.94 -12.57
C GLY A 77 15.49 7.40 -12.18
N ARG A 78 14.52 8.32 -12.32
CA ARG A 78 14.68 9.72 -11.88
C ARG A 78 14.04 9.95 -10.52
N VAL A 79 14.78 10.60 -9.63
CA VAL A 79 14.30 11.01 -8.29
C VAL A 79 14.45 12.52 -8.15
N ALA A 80 13.38 13.22 -7.75
CA ALA A 80 13.44 14.60 -7.29
C ALA A 80 13.48 14.61 -5.75
N LEU A 81 14.48 15.29 -5.18
CA LEU A 81 14.68 15.35 -3.73
C LEU A 81 14.59 16.80 -3.26
N VAL A 82 13.50 17.12 -2.57
CA VAL A 82 13.32 18.43 -1.92
C VAL A 82 13.43 18.26 -0.41
N LYS A 83 14.16 19.16 0.24
CA LYS A 83 14.31 19.23 1.69
C LYS A 83 13.91 20.62 2.18
N ASN A 84 13.14 20.67 3.25
CA ASN A 84 12.77 21.92 3.91
C ASN A 84 12.70 21.69 5.41
N THR A 85 13.56 22.36 6.18
CA THR A 85 13.60 22.19 7.64
C THR A 85 12.39 22.77 8.35
N ARG A 86 11.60 23.61 7.67
CA ARG A 86 10.36 24.19 8.20
C ARG A 86 9.13 23.31 7.99
N SER A 87 9.24 22.21 7.24
CA SER A 87 8.09 21.34 6.92
C SER A 87 7.53 20.60 8.13
N VAL A 88 8.28 20.56 9.23
CA VAL A 88 7.83 20.04 10.52
C VAL A 88 8.18 21.03 11.61
N ARG A 89 7.20 21.41 12.43
CA ARG A 89 7.36 22.30 13.58
C ARG A 89 6.55 21.74 14.75
N ASP A 90 7.15 21.64 15.93
CA ASP A 90 6.48 21.12 17.13
C ASP A 90 5.82 19.75 16.92
N ASN A 91 6.50 18.87 16.16
CA ASN A 91 6.02 17.55 15.71
C ASN A 91 4.77 17.57 14.81
N LEU A 92 4.35 18.73 14.34
CA LEU A 92 3.26 18.90 13.37
C LEU A 92 3.83 19.18 11.99
N ILE A 93 3.15 18.64 10.97
CA ILE A 93 3.50 18.89 9.57
C ILE A 93 2.93 20.26 9.18
N VAL A 94 3.75 21.10 8.58
CA VAL A 94 3.34 22.44 8.12
C VAL A 94 2.83 22.33 6.69
N GLU A 95 1.51 22.39 6.52
CA GLU A 95 0.83 22.12 5.23
C GLU A 95 1.39 22.92 4.06
N GLN A 96 1.56 24.24 4.22
CA GLN A 96 2.06 25.10 3.15
C GLN A 96 3.46 24.67 2.68
N GLU A 97 4.34 24.34 3.62
CA GLU A 97 5.71 23.92 3.28
C GLU A 97 5.70 22.57 2.56
N VAL A 98 4.77 21.66 2.91
CA VAL A 98 4.58 20.38 2.19
C VAL A 98 4.04 20.61 0.79
N TYR A 99 3.05 21.49 0.62
CA TYR A 99 2.54 21.87 -0.68
C TYR A 99 3.67 22.41 -1.58
N ASP A 100 4.47 23.35 -1.06
CA ASP A 100 5.58 23.96 -1.80
C ASP A 100 6.66 22.91 -2.17
N MET A 101 6.94 21.97 -1.25
CA MET A 101 7.88 20.88 -1.50
C MET A 101 7.39 19.95 -2.62
N ILE A 102 6.12 19.56 -2.63
CA ILE A 102 5.53 18.70 -3.66
C ILE A 102 5.52 19.45 -5.00
N ALA A 103 5.12 20.73 -5.00
CA ALA A 103 5.10 21.56 -6.21
C ALA A 103 6.50 21.63 -6.83
N ARG A 104 7.52 21.93 -6.03
CA ARG A 104 8.92 21.95 -6.47
C ARG A 104 9.39 20.59 -6.99
N SER A 105 9.05 19.50 -6.29
CA SER A 105 9.40 18.13 -6.70
C SER A 105 8.80 17.80 -8.07
N MET A 106 7.54 18.18 -8.32
CA MET A 106 6.87 17.98 -9.60
C MET A 106 7.54 18.76 -10.75
N LEU A 107 7.92 20.02 -10.50
CA LEU A 107 8.63 20.83 -11.49
C LEU A 107 10.02 20.26 -11.80
N GLU A 108 10.79 19.88 -10.77
CA GLU A 108 12.13 19.29 -10.93
C GLU A 108 12.08 17.92 -11.64
N LEU A 109 11.13 17.05 -11.27
CA LEU A 109 10.97 15.73 -11.86
C LEU A 109 10.61 15.83 -13.35
N THR A 110 9.68 16.71 -13.69
CA THR A 110 9.11 16.80 -15.04
C THR A 110 9.86 17.74 -15.97
N GLY A 111 10.61 18.70 -15.44
CA GLY A 111 11.24 19.79 -16.18
C GLY A 111 10.26 20.89 -16.63
N GLU A 112 9.00 20.83 -16.23
CA GLU A 112 8.00 21.84 -16.57
C GLU A 112 8.18 23.11 -15.73
N LYS A 113 7.76 24.25 -16.29
CA LYS A 113 7.79 25.56 -15.60
C LYS A 113 6.48 25.93 -14.91
N LYS A 114 5.43 25.12 -15.12
CA LYS A 114 4.08 25.37 -14.60
C LYS A 114 3.54 24.08 -14.00
N LEU A 115 3.03 24.16 -12.77
CA LEU A 115 2.59 22.99 -12.00
C LEU A 115 1.49 22.21 -12.72
N LYS A 116 0.52 22.92 -13.31
CA LYS A 116 -0.50 22.32 -14.17
C LYS A 116 0.10 21.49 -15.31
N LYS A 117 1.15 21.97 -15.98
CA LYS A 117 1.80 21.19 -17.05
C LYS A 117 2.54 19.97 -16.51
N ALA A 118 3.15 20.09 -15.32
CA ALA A 118 3.84 18.97 -14.65
C ALA A 118 2.88 17.82 -14.35
N TRP A 119 1.78 18.09 -13.62
CA TRP A 119 0.77 17.07 -13.30
C TRP A 119 0.11 16.47 -14.55
N ARG A 120 -0.10 17.30 -15.58
CA ARG A 120 -0.72 16.86 -16.85
C ARG A 120 0.10 15.89 -17.67
N LYS A 121 1.36 15.62 -17.29
CA LYS A 121 2.14 14.50 -17.86
C LYS A 121 1.70 13.13 -17.33
N PHE A 122 1.09 13.09 -16.15
CA PHE A 122 0.68 11.84 -15.50
C PHE A 122 -0.84 11.61 -15.58
N VAL A 123 -1.63 12.70 -15.46
CA VAL A 123 -3.10 12.63 -15.40
C VAL A 123 -3.79 13.72 -16.23
N LYS A 124 -4.96 13.46 -16.82
CA LYS A 124 -5.78 14.42 -17.60
C LYS A 124 -7.19 14.60 -17.01
N PRO A 125 -7.88 15.73 -17.26
CA PRO A 125 -9.30 15.85 -16.90
C PRO A 125 -10.11 14.75 -17.61
N GLY A 126 -11.12 14.20 -16.93
CA GLY A 126 -11.92 13.09 -17.41
C GLY A 126 -11.42 11.69 -17.01
N GLU A 127 -10.18 11.52 -16.54
CA GLU A 127 -9.70 10.22 -16.02
C GLU A 127 -10.18 9.94 -14.59
N ARG A 128 -10.35 8.66 -14.25
CA ARG A 128 -10.54 8.14 -12.89
C ARG A 128 -9.17 7.89 -12.27
N ILE A 129 -8.83 8.64 -11.22
CA ILE A 129 -7.46 8.71 -10.67
C ILE A 129 -7.47 8.18 -9.24
N GLY A 130 -6.66 7.15 -9.00
CA GLY A 130 -6.42 6.61 -7.67
C GLY A 130 -5.31 7.37 -6.94
N LEU A 131 -5.51 7.61 -5.65
CA LEU A 131 -4.48 8.03 -4.71
C LEU A 131 -4.28 6.89 -3.71
N LYS A 132 -3.30 6.03 -3.99
CA LYS A 132 -2.97 4.92 -3.08
C LYS A 132 -2.26 5.48 -1.85
N VAL A 133 -2.87 5.34 -0.68
CA VAL A 133 -2.27 5.70 0.61
C VAL A 133 -1.81 4.45 1.36
N ASN A 134 -1.26 4.63 2.54
CA ASN A 134 -0.97 3.55 3.49
C ASN A 134 -1.55 3.93 4.86
N PRO A 135 -2.61 3.26 5.34
CA PRO A 135 -3.17 3.49 6.67
C PRO A 135 -2.54 2.61 7.76
N VAL A 136 -1.76 1.59 7.38
CA VAL A 136 -1.23 0.57 8.30
C VAL A 136 -0.38 1.23 9.41
N ALA A 137 -0.47 0.67 10.63
CA ALA A 137 0.21 1.12 11.85
C ALA A 137 -0.33 2.41 12.50
N GLY A 138 -1.56 2.79 12.15
CA GLY A 138 -2.32 3.84 12.82
C GLY A 138 -1.85 5.26 12.50
N ARG A 139 -2.63 6.25 12.94
CA ARG A 139 -2.58 7.65 12.48
C ARG A 139 -1.19 8.31 12.44
N SER A 140 -0.27 7.93 13.33
CA SER A 140 1.08 8.52 13.37
C SER A 140 2.07 7.92 12.38
N LEU A 141 1.78 6.75 11.81
CA LEU A 141 2.63 6.02 10.86
C LEU A 141 1.97 5.84 9.48
N SER A 142 0.70 6.22 9.34
CA SER A 142 0.00 6.30 8.07
C SER A 142 0.53 7.42 7.17
N THR A 143 0.18 7.37 5.89
CA THR A 143 0.37 8.50 4.96
C THR A 143 -0.23 9.77 5.55
N SER A 144 0.57 10.83 5.63
CA SER A 144 0.14 12.12 6.18
C SER A 144 -1.03 12.71 5.39
N HIS A 145 -2.04 13.16 6.12
CA HIS A 145 -3.19 13.85 5.51
C HIS A 145 -2.78 15.17 4.86
N GLU A 146 -1.78 15.86 5.40
CA GLU A 146 -1.21 17.09 4.84
C GLU A 146 -0.60 16.85 3.45
N VAL A 147 0.12 15.73 3.28
CA VAL A 147 0.66 15.31 1.97
C VAL A 147 -0.46 15.01 1.00
N VAL A 148 -1.47 14.25 1.42
CA VAL A 148 -2.62 13.90 0.55
C VAL A 148 -3.41 15.15 0.15
N ARG A 149 -3.69 16.07 1.10
CA ARG A 149 -4.36 17.35 0.81
C ARG A 149 -3.56 18.21 -0.16
N ALA A 150 -2.23 18.27 0.00
CA ALA A 150 -1.37 19.01 -0.93
C ALA A 150 -1.41 18.43 -2.35
N VAL A 151 -1.37 17.10 -2.50
CA VAL A 151 -1.53 16.45 -3.81
C VAL A 151 -2.90 16.76 -4.42
N ILE A 152 -3.98 16.62 -3.64
CA ILE A 152 -5.34 16.94 -4.09
C ILE A 152 -5.45 18.38 -4.56
N ALA A 153 -4.95 19.35 -3.78
CA ALA A 153 -4.99 20.76 -4.13
C ALA A 153 -4.29 21.03 -5.48
N GLN A 154 -3.09 20.48 -5.68
CA GLN A 154 -2.37 20.66 -6.94
C GLN A 154 -3.05 19.96 -8.14
N LEU A 155 -3.72 18.83 -7.91
CA LEU A 155 -4.55 18.18 -8.93
C LEU A 155 -5.77 19.03 -9.29
N GLU A 156 -6.46 19.60 -8.29
CA GLU A 156 -7.59 20.52 -8.47
C GLU A 156 -7.18 21.77 -9.27
N GLU A 157 -6.08 22.41 -8.89
CA GLU A 157 -5.47 23.55 -9.63
C GLU A 157 -5.07 23.17 -11.06
N SER A 158 -4.71 21.91 -11.28
CA SER A 158 -4.41 21.38 -12.61
C SER A 158 -5.68 21.14 -13.43
N GLY A 159 -6.86 21.18 -12.82
CA GLY A 159 -8.20 21.01 -13.41
C GLY A 159 -8.76 19.59 -13.28
N ILE A 160 -8.29 18.79 -12.32
CA ILE A 160 -8.90 17.51 -11.96
C ILE A 160 -10.00 17.76 -10.95
N LYS A 161 -11.20 17.24 -11.19
CA LYS A 161 -12.31 17.37 -10.24
C LYS A 161 -12.17 16.35 -9.11
N ARG A 162 -12.62 16.68 -7.90
CA ARG A 162 -12.68 15.73 -6.77
C ARG A 162 -13.42 14.44 -7.10
N SER A 163 -14.51 14.53 -7.88
CA SER A 163 -15.30 13.38 -8.31
C SER A 163 -14.55 12.42 -9.24
N GLN A 164 -13.36 12.81 -9.72
CA GLN A 164 -12.45 11.94 -10.48
C GLN A 164 -11.45 11.21 -9.58
N LEU A 165 -11.34 11.59 -8.30
CA LEU A 165 -10.36 11.06 -7.37
C LEU A 165 -10.96 9.92 -6.53
N THR A 166 -10.17 8.88 -6.32
CA THR A 166 -10.44 7.81 -5.36
C THR A 166 -9.23 7.65 -4.45
N ILE A 167 -9.38 7.87 -3.14
CA ILE A 167 -8.36 7.47 -2.16
C ILE A 167 -8.60 6.01 -1.83
N TRP A 168 -7.56 5.19 -1.91
CA TRP A 168 -7.71 3.76 -1.67
C TRP A 168 -6.52 3.13 -0.98
N ASP A 169 -6.77 1.96 -0.42
CA ASP A 169 -5.79 1.06 0.17
C ASP A 169 -6.22 -0.41 -0.04
N ARG A 170 -5.39 -1.35 0.41
CA ARG A 170 -5.78 -2.72 0.67
C ARG A 170 -6.93 -2.80 1.67
N ARG A 171 -6.89 -2.09 2.82
CA ARG A 171 -7.89 -2.21 3.93
C ARG A 171 -8.75 -0.97 4.09
N GLU A 172 -10.06 -1.10 3.83
CA GLU A 172 -11.00 0.03 3.91
C GLU A 172 -11.27 0.50 5.34
N PHE A 173 -11.36 -0.42 6.29
CA PHE A 173 -11.58 -0.09 7.70
C PHE A 173 -10.38 0.68 8.30
N GLU A 174 -9.15 0.32 7.94
CA GLU A 174 -7.96 1.06 8.40
C GLU A 174 -7.88 2.48 7.80
N LEU A 175 -8.38 2.70 6.57
CA LEU A 175 -8.53 4.06 6.02
C LEU A 175 -9.43 4.90 6.92
N THR A 176 -10.54 4.34 7.36
CA THR A 176 -11.52 5.02 8.23
C THR A 176 -10.90 5.34 9.59
N ASP A 177 -10.21 4.38 10.22
CA ASP A 177 -9.57 4.53 11.54
C ASP A 177 -8.57 5.70 11.58
N VAL A 178 -7.85 5.89 10.47
CA VAL A 178 -6.81 6.92 10.40
C VAL A 178 -7.36 8.26 9.91
N GLY A 179 -8.60 8.30 9.43
CA GLY A 179 -9.34 9.52 9.11
C GLY A 179 -9.48 9.81 7.61
N PHE A 180 -9.21 8.86 6.74
CA PHE A 180 -9.61 8.95 5.33
C PHE A 180 -11.09 8.57 5.23
N THR A 181 -11.95 9.56 5.47
CA THR A 181 -13.41 9.39 5.42
C THR A 181 -14.03 10.38 4.45
N GLN A 182 -15.29 10.15 4.08
CA GLN A 182 -16.05 11.02 3.18
C GLN A 182 -16.24 12.42 3.77
N GLU A 183 -16.32 12.54 5.10
CA GLU A 183 -16.46 13.79 5.83
C GLU A 183 -15.17 14.63 5.77
N ASN A 184 -14.01 13.98 5.91
CA ASN A 184 -12.71 14.65 5.82
C ASN A 184 -12.30 14.93 4.36
N TYR A 185 -12.80 14.14 3.41
CA TYR A 185 -12.52 14.25 1.98
C TYR A 185 -13.82 14.31 1.15
N PRO A 186 -14.62 15.38 1.30
CA PRO A 186 -15.89 15.51 0.60
C PRO A 186 -15.68 15.51 -0.91
N GLY A 187 -16.53 14.77 -1.61
CA GLY A 187 -16.51 14.64 -3.08
C GLY A 187 -15.44 13.71 -3.65
N ILE A 188 -14.64 13.03 -2.82
CA ILE A 188 -13.62 12.06 -3.23
C ILE A 188 -14.08 10.68 -2.75
N ARG A 189 -14.06 9.67 -3.62
CA ARG A 189 -14.42 8.30 -3.20
C ARG A 189 -13.33 7.73 -2.30
N ILE A 190 -13.72 7.07 -1.21
CA ILE A 190 -12.82 6.29 -0.36
C ILE A 190 -13.18 4.82 -0.51
N THR A 191 -12.20 3.94 -0.72
CA THR A 191 -12.48 2.50 -0.78
C THR A 191 -11.26 1.63 -0.46
N GLY A 192 -11.46 0.37 -0.11
CA GLY A 192 -10.41 -0.64 -0.03
C GLY A 192 -10.78 -1.95 -0.72
N THR A 193 -9.82 -2.86 -0.82
CA THR A 193 -10.07 -4.21 -1.35
C THR A 193 -10.65 -5.10 -0.27
N GLU A 194 -10.05 -5.10 0.92
CA GLU A 194 -10.56 -5.74 2.13
C GLU A 194 -11.57 -4.81 2.80
N GLN A 195 -12.76 -5.35 3.05
CA GLN A 195 -13.92 -4.60 3.54
C GLN A 195 -14.60 -5.33 4.69
N MET A 196 -15.29 -4.55 5.52
CA MET A 196 -16.21 -5.02 6.55
C MET A 196 -17.57 -4.37 6.32
N ASP A 197 -18.64 -5.00 6.82
CA ASP A 197 -19.90 -4.30 7.00
C ASP A 197 -19.89 -3.39 8.25
N LYS A 198 -21.04 -2.79 8.54
CA LYS A 198 -21.21 -1.84 9.64
C LYS A 198 -21.09 -2.49 11.01
N GLU A 199 -21.31 -3.80 11.07
CA GLU A 199 -21.20 -4.64 12.26
C GLU A 199 -19.76 -5.16 12.46
N GLY A 200 -18.84 -4.84 11.54
CA GLY A 200 -17.44 -5.25 11.59
C GLY A 200 -17.20 -6.67 11.10
N LEU A 201 -18.16 -7.26 10.36
CA LEU A 201 -18.04 -8.60 9.80
C LEU A 201 -17.41 -8.53 8.41
N TYR A 202 -16.53 -9.49 8.12
CA TYR A 202 -15.87 -9.59 6.82
C TYR A 202 -16.69 -10.34 5.77
N TYR A 203 -17.71 -11.08 6.18
CA TYR A 203 -18.48 -11.97 5.32
C TYR A 203 -19.85 -11.39 5.02
N GLY A 204 -20.25 -11.47 3.75
CA GLY A 204 -21.59 -11.18 3.29
C GLY A 204 -22.58 -12.31 3.59
N LYS A 205 -23.86 -12.05 3.32
CA LYS A 205 -24.95 -13.02 3.48
C LYS A 205 -24.84 -14.24 2.56
N ASP A 206 -24.02 -14.14 1.51
CA ASP A 206 -23.73 -15.22 0.56
C ASP A 206 -22.59 -16.13 1.05
N GLY A 207 -22.05 -15.88 2.24
CA GLY A 207 -20.98 -16.67 2.84
C GLY A 207 -19.60 -16.35 2.27
N LYS A 208 -19.45 -15.29 1.47
CA LYS A 208 -18.17 -14.87 0.89
C LYS A 208 -17.62 -13.64 1.60
N LEU A 209 -16.31 -13.46 1.52
CA LEU A 209 -15.68 -12.23 1.99
C LEU A 209 -16.13 -11.06 1.12
N TYR A 210 -16.42 -9.90 1.73
CA TYR A 210 -16.65 -8.67 0.96
C TYR A 210 -15.48 -8.38 0.01
N GLY A 211 -14.25 -8.64 0.45
CA GLY A 211 -13.07 -8.51 -0.39
C GLY A 211 -12.98 -9.49 -1.55
N GLU A 212 -13.63 -10.66 -1.47
CA GLU A 212 -13.67 -11.61 -2.60
C GLU A 212 -14.45 -10.99 -3.78
N HIS A 213 -15.43 -10.14 -3.50
CA HIS A 213 -16.14 -9.40 -4.55
C HIS A 213 -15.29 -8.28 -5.16
N MET A 214 -14.21 -7.88 -4.50
CA MET A 214 -13.32 -6.79 -4.92
C MET A 214 -12.10 -7.28 -5.70
N ILE A 215 -11.87 -8.58 -5.83
CA ILE A 215 -10.78 -9.14 -6.66
C ILE A 215 -11.23 -9.46 -8.08
N ASP A 216 -10.36 -9.19 -9.05
CA ASP A 216 -10.55 -9.49 -10.46
C ASP A 216 -9.90 -10.82 -10.80
N ARG A 217 -10.73 -11.83 -11.12
CA ARG A 217 -10.25 -13.19 -11.39
C ARG A 217 -9.63 -13.36 -12.77
N ASP A 218 -9.81 -12.39 -13.67
CA ASP A 218 -9.20 -12.41 -14.99
C ASP A 218 -7.74 -11.89 -14.94
N TRP A 219 -7.36 -11.19 -13.87
CA TRP A 219 -6.03 -10.64 -13.65
C TRP A 219 -5.38 -11.29 -12.44
N TYR A 220 -4.32 -12.07 -12.66
CA TYR A 220 -3.67 -12.80 -11.60
C TYR A 220 -2.16 -13.01 -11.83
N TYR A 221 -1.44 -13.16 -10.73
CA TYR A 221 -0.18 -13.87 -10.69
C TYR A 221 -0.44 -15.31 -10.22
N TRP A 222 0.06 -16.28 -10.96
CA TRP A 222 -0.03 -17.70 -10.60
C TRP A 222 1.36 -18.21 -10.27
N ALA A 223 1.43 -19.00 -9.20
CA ALA A 223 2.62 -19.75 -8.82
C ALA A 223 2.21 -21.17 -8.42
N ASP A 224 3.01 -22.18 -8.75
CA ASP A 224 2.77 -23.58 -8.37
C ASP A 224 3.10 -23.84 -6.89
N VAL A 225 2.48 -23.05 -6.00
CA VAL A 225 2.59 -23.14 -4.55
C VAL A 225 1.20 -22.89 -3.97
N GLU A 226 0.72 -23.83 -3.16
CA GLU A 226 -0.56 -23.67 -2.47
C GLU A 226 -0.38 -22.66 -1.32
N GLY A 227 -1.05 -21.51 -1.42
CA GLY A 227 -1.13 -20.54 -0.34
C GLY A 227 -2.32 -20.83 0.57
N GLU A 228 -2.08 -21.23 1.82
CA GLU A 228 -3.13 -21.44 2.80
C GLU A 228 -3.05 -20.40 3.91
N TYR A 229 -4.22 -19.96 4.39
CA TYR A 229 -4.33 -19.01 5.49
C TYR A 229 -5.33 -19.54 6.51
N ASP A 230 -5.06 -19.32 7.79
CA ASP A 230 -6.02 -19.60 8.85
C ASP A 230 -7.25 -18.68 8.75
N GLU A 231 -8.31 -19.04 9.47
CA GLU A 231 -9.58 -18.31 9.48
C GLU A 231 -9.43 -16.84 9.92
N TYR A 232 -8.46 -16.57 10.79
CA TYR A 232 -8.18 -15.21 11.26
C TYR A 232 -7.52 -14.34 10.17
N THR A 233 -6.66 -14.95 9.36
CA THR A 233 -5.83 -14.27 8.36
C THR A 233 -6.55 -14.18 7.02
N MET A 234 -7.42 -15.14 6.69
CA MET A 234 -8.13 -15.21 5.41
C MET A 234 -8.86 -13.91 5.02
N PRO A 235 -9.57 -13.20 5.93
CA PRO A 235 -10.20 -11.93 5.58
C PRO A 235 -9.25 -10.85 5.12
N TYR A 236 -7.99 -10.89 5.59
CA TYR A 236 -6.95 -9.98 5.15
C TYR A 236 -6.22 -10.47 3.90
N MET A 237 -6.33 -11.72 3.49
CA MET A 237 -5.68 -12.22 2.26
C MET A 237 -6.65 -12.34 1.10
N VAL A 238 -7.96 -12.35 1.40
CA VAL A 238 -9.10 -12.47 0.49
C VAL A 238 -9.22 -13.84 -0.18
N ASN A 239 -8.11 -14.48 -0.53
CA ASN A 239 -8.10 -15.80 -1.12
C ASN A 239 -6.84 -16.59 -0.75
N GLY A 240 -6.96 -17.91 -0.74
CA GLY A 240 -5.82 -18.83 -0.77
C GLY A 240 -5.58 -19.41 -2.17
N GLY A 241 -4.84 -20.51 -2.20
CA GLY A 241 -4.49 -21.29 -3.37
C GLY A 241 -3.31 -20.74 -4.17
N LYS A 242 -3.20 -21.20 -5.41
CA LYS A 242 -2.08 -20.89 -6.33
C LYS A 242 -2.16 -19.54 -7.04
N TYR A 243 -3.25 -18.81 -6.83
CA TYR A 243 -3.56 -17.58 -7.57
C TYR A 243 -3.53 -16.39 -6.62
N SER A 244 -2.85 -15.32 -7.01
CA SER A 244 -2.94 -14.01 -6.37
C SER A 244 -3.61 -13.05 -7.35
N TYR A 245 -4.81 -12.58 -7.00
CA TYR A 245 -5.62 -11.75 -7.88
C TYR A 245 -5.36 -10.26 -7.67
N PHE A 246 -5.57 -9.47 -8.71
CA PHE A 246 -5.54 -8.01 -8.59
C PHE A 246 -6.89 -7.47 -8.11
N THR A 247 -6.89 -6.31 -7.46
CA THR A 247 -8.14 -5.64 -7.07
C THR A 247 -8.84 -5.03 -8.28
N LYS A 248 -10.17 -5.12 -8.34
CA LYS A 248 -11.02 -4.45 -9.34
C LYS A 248 -10.83 -2.94 -9.34
N ILE A 249 -10.40 -2.37 -8.21
CA ILE A 249 -10.04 -0.96 -8.11
C ILE A 249 -9.02 -0.61 -9.22
N VAL A 250 -7.99 -1.41 -9.41
CA VAL A 250 -6.92 -1.10 -10.38
C VAL A 250 -7.18 -1.65 -11.78
N THR A 251 -7.98 -2.71 -11.92
CA THR A 251 -8.22 -3.35 -13.23
C THR A 251 -9.46 -2.82 -13.94
N GLN A 252 -10.45 -2.30 -13.20
CA GLN A 252 -11.75 -1.91 -13.75
C GLN A 252 -12.14 -0.47 -13.40
N GLU A 253 -11.80 0.02 -12.20
CA GLU A 253 -12.33 1.28 -11.67
C GLU A 253 -11.46 2.51 -11.94
N LEU A 254 -10.15 2.35 -12.12
CA LEU A 254 -9.20 3.45 -12.27
C LEU A 254 -8.52 3.43 -13.64
N ASP A 255 -8.18 4.62 -14.13
CA ASP A 255 -7.40 4.81 -15.36
C ASP A 255 -5.91 5.13 -15.03
N LYS A 256 -5.66 5.74 -13.86
CA LYS A 256 -4.35 6.13 -13.34
C LYS A 256 -4.28 5.92 -11.83
N ILE A 257 -3.09 5.64 -11.30
CA ILE A 257 -2.77 5.47 -9.87
C ILE A 257 -1.49 6.25 -9.59
#